data_AF-A0A261R7P6-F1
#
_entry.id   AF-A0A261R7P6-F1
#
_cell.length_a   1.000
_cell.length_b   1.000
_cell.length_c   1.000
_cell.angle_alpha   90.00
_cell.angle_beta   90.00
_cell.angle_gamma   90.00
#
_symmetry.space_group_name_H-M   'P 1'
#
loop_
_entity.id
_entity.type
_entity.pdbx_description
1 polymer ?
#
loop_
_entity_poly.entity_id
_entity_poly.type
_entity_poly.pdbx_seq_one_letter_code
_entity_poly.pdbx_strand_id
1 'polypeptide(L)'
;MKKVLMYSSAVCPYCIRAEALLKQRGVSEIEKVRIDLDPAQRATMMERTGRRTVPQIYIGDTHVGGYDDLAALDRADKLVPMLA
;
A
#
# COMPACT_ATOMS: atom_id res chain seq x y z
N MET A 1 6.37 8.30 -12.78
CA MET A 1 5.45 7.91 -11.70
C MET A 1 5.60 6.42 -11.45
N LYS A 2 6.04 6.03 -10.26
CA LYS A 2 6.31 4.64 -9.92
C LYS A 2 5.02 3.85 -9.73
N LYS A 3 5.09 2.55 -10.05
CA LYS A 3 4.00 1.60 -9.83
C LYS A 3 3.68 1.50 -8.34
N VAL A 4 2.41 1.64 -7.97
CA VAL A 4 1.96 1.44 -6.58
C VAL A 4 1.22 0.12 -6.47
N LEU A 5 1.65 -0.74 -5.55
CA LEU A 5 1.00 -2.00 -5.23
C LEU A 5 0.55 -1.98 -3.77
N MET A 6 -0.69 -2.37 -3.51
CA MET A 6 -1.27 -2.45 -2.18
C MET A 6 -1.90 -3.82 -1.96
N TYR A 7 -1.36 -4.57 -1.00
CA TYR A 7 -2.07 -5.71 -0.44
C TYR A 7 -3.22 -5.19 0.43
N SER A 8 -4.43 -5.67 0.15
CA SER A 8 -5.67 -5.16 0.73
C SER A 8 -6.68 -6.28 0.98
N SER A 9 -7.74 -5.97 1.72
CA SER A 9 -8.93 -6.81 1.86
C SER A 9 -10.21 -5.99 1.63
N ALA A 10 -11.34 -6.65 1.33
CA ALA A 10 -12.60 -5.96 1.04
C ALA A 10 -13.08 -5.06 2.19
N VAL A 11 -12.90 -5.53 3.42
CA VAL A 11 -13.50 -4.93 4.62
C VAL A 11 -12.50 -4.11 5.45
N CYS A 12 -11.36 -3.73 4.89
CA CYS A 12 -10.34 -2.97 5.61
C CYS A 12 -10.52 -1.44 5.42
N PRO A 13 -10.93 -0.69 6.45
CA PRO A 13 -11.07 0.77 6.35
C PRO A 13 -9.73 1.46 6.11
N TYR A 14 -8.62 0.91 6.62
CA TYR A 14 -7.29 1.46 6.40
C TYR A 14 -6.81 1.32 4.95
N CYS A 15 -7.22 0.27 4.23
CA CYS A 15 -6.93 0.15 2.80
C CYS A 15 -7.63 1.24 1.99
N ILE A 16 -8.89 1.55 2.33
CA ILE A 16 -9.66 2.62 1.69
C ILE A 16 -8.99 3.98 1.94
N ARG A 17 -8.56 4.24 3.18
CA ARG A 17 -7.86 5.47 3.54
C ARG A 17 -6.50 5.59 2.84
N ALA A 18 -5.75 4.50 2.71
CA ALA A 18 -4.49 4.47 1.97
C ALA A 18 -4.70 4.79 0.49
N GLU A 19 -5.70 4.16 -0.14
CA GLU A 19 -6.05 4.41 -1.54
C GLU A 19 -6.44 5.88 -1.77
N ALA A 20 -7.26 6.45 -0.88
CA ALA A 20 -7.67 7.85 -0.96
C ALA A 20 -6.47 8.80 -0.83
N LEU A 21 -5.56 8.54 0.12
CA LEU A 21 -4.36 9.34 0.31
C LEU A 21 -3.46 9.32 -0.94
N LEU A 22 -3.20 8.13 -1.50
CA LEU A 22 -2.40 7.98 -2.72
C LEU A 22 -3.04 8.72 -3.91
N LYS A 23 -4.35 8.60 -4.09
CA LYS A 23 -5.08 9.33 -5.14
C LYS A 23 -5.02 10.85 -4.95
N GLN A 24 -5.13 11.34 -3.71
CA GLN A 24 -4.97 12.77 -3.41
C GLN A 24 -3.58 13.30 -3.76
N ARG A 25 -2.55 12.46 -3.74
CA ARG A 25 -1.18 12.81 -4.15
C ARG A 25 -0.89 12.58 -5.64
N GLY A 26 -1.93 12.28 -6.42
CA GLY A 26 -1.85 12.17 -7.88
C GLY A 26 -1.61 10.76 -8.42
N VAL A 27 -1.62 9.72 -7.58
CA VAL A 27 -1.49 8.33 -8.05
C VAL A 27 -2.78 7.93 -8.77
N SER A 28 -2.69 7.75 -10.09
CA SER A 28 -3.81 7.36 -10.94
C SER A 28 -4.12 5.86 -10.89
N GLU A 29 -3.07 5.03 -10.77
CA GLU A 29 -3.18 3.57 -10.81
C GLU A 29 -2.59 2.93 -9.56
N ILE A 30 -3.41 2.15 -8.86
CA ILE A 30 -3.02 1.40 -7.66
C ILE A 30 -3.39 -0.05 -7.89
N GLU A 31 -2.38 -0.92 -8.00
CA GLU A 31 -2.59 -2.35 -8.11
C GLU A 31 -3.00 -2.89 -6.74
N LYS A 32 -4.22 -3.45 -6.65
CA LYS A 32 -4.73 -4.02 -5.40
C LYS A 32 -4.68 -5.53 -5.42
N VAL A 33 -3.86 -6.11 -4.56
CA VAL A 33 -3.80 -7.55 -4.33
C VAL A 33 -4.73 -7.91 -3.17
N ARG A 34 -5.77 -8.70 -3.45
CA ARG A 34 -6.82 -9.05 -2.49
C ARG A 34 -6.47 -10.34 -1.75
N ILE A 35 -5.85 -10.20 -0.59
CA ILE A 35 -5.38 -11.34 0.23
C ILE A 35 -6.53 -12.12 0.90
N ASP A 36 -7.72 -11.56 0.90
CA ASP A 36 -8.95 -12.16 1.43
C ASP A 36 -9.66 -13.05 0.42
N LEU A 37 -9.37 -12.90 -0.87
CA LEU A 37 -9.89 -13.76 -1.94
C LEU A 37 -8.92 -14.91 -2.26
N ASP A 38 -7.62 -14.69 -2.04
CA ASP A 38 -6.58 -15.66 -2.32
C ASP A 38 -5.63 -15.83 -1.12
N PRO A 39 -5.75 -16.96 -0.38
CA PRO A 39 -4.86 -17.28 0.73
C PRO A 39 -3.37 -17.37 0.34
N ALA A 40 -3.05 -17.71 -0.91
CA ALA A 40 -1.66 -17.74 -1.39
C ALA A 40 -1.08 -16.31 -1.42
N GLN A 41 -1.88 -15.31 -1.81
CA GLN A 41 -1.44 -13.91 -1.77
C GLN A 41 -1.15 -13.43 -0.35
N ARG A 42 -1.86 -13.95 0.66
CA ARG A 42 -1.55 -13.67 2.06
C ARG A 42 -0.17 -14.21 2.45
N ALA A 43 0.17 -15.42 2.00
CA ALA A 43 1.49 -16.01 2.24
C ALA A 43 2.58 -15.18 1.53
N THR A 44 2.39 -14.84 0.25
CA THR A 44 3.30 -13.98 -0.52
C THR A 44 3.49 -12.61 0.14
N MET A 45 2.40 -11.97 0.59
CA MET A 45 2.47 -10.71 1.33
C MET A 45 3.34 -10.86 2.58
N MET A 46 3.10 -11.90 3.38
CA MET A 46 3.86 -12.15 4.61
C MET A 46 5.34 -12.39 4.33
N GLU A 47 5.67 -13.15 3.28
CA GLU A 47 7.05 -13.42 2.88
C GLU A 47 7.77 -12.14 2.42
N ARG A 48 7.10 -11.31 1.61
CA ARG A 48 7.69 -10.07 1.08
C ARG A 48 7.80 -8.95 2.10
N THR A 49 6.86 -8.85 3.03
CA THR A 49 6.73 -7.70 3.95
C THR A 49 7.14 -8.01 5.39
N GLY A 50 7.22 -9.29 5.76
CA GLY A 50 7.33 -9.73 7.15
C GLY A 50 6.12 -9.39 8.03
N ARG A 51 5.06 -8.78 7.46
CA ARG A 51 3.88 -8.31 8.18
C ARG A 51 2.65 -9.15 7.85
N ARG A 52 1.77 -9.29 8.83
CA ARG A 52 0.53 -10.10 8.74
C ARG A 52 -0.73 -9.26 8.52
N THR A 53 -0.62 -7.94 8.63
CA THR A 53 -1.74 -7.00 8.61
C THR A 53 -1.82 -6.28 7.27
N VAL A 54 -3.02 -5.91 6.85
CA VAL A 54 -3.25 -5.01 5.71
C VAL A 54 -3.61 -3.60 6.20
N PRO A 55 -3.37 -2.55 5.40
CA PRO A 55 -2.70 -2.57 4.09
C PRO A 55 -1.20 -2.84 4.18
N GLN A 56 -0.60 -3.40 3.13
CA GLN A 56 0.85 -3.35 2.90
C GLN A 56 1.12 -2.73 1.52
N ILE A 57 1.91 -1.66 1.50
CA ILE A 57 2.04 -0.78 0.34
C ILE A 57 3.47 -0.82 -0.17
N TYR A 58 3.61 -0.95 -1.48
CA TYR A 58 4.85 -0.83 -2.22
C TYR A 58 4.76 0.32 -3.22
N ILE A 59 5.85 1.07 -3.34
CA ILE A 59 6.05 2.10 -4.36
C ILE A 59 7.30 1.73 -5.15
N GLY A 60 7.13 1.28 -6.39
CA GLY A 60 8.16 0.55 -7.13
C GLY A 60 8.56 -0.70 -6.35
N ASP A 61 9.87 -0.84 -6.09
CA ASP A 61 10.43 -1.95 -5.32
C ASP A 61 10.50 -1.66 -3.80
N THR A 62 10.17 -0.44 -3.38
CA THR A 62 10.29 -0.03 -1.98
C THR A 62 9.03 -0.41 -1.19
N HIS A 63 9.21 -1.23 -0.14
CA HIS A 63 8.16 -1.49 0.84
C HIS A 63 7.97 -0.27 1.74
N VAL A 64 6.82 0.37 1.65
CA VAL A 64 6.46 1.52 2.51
C VAL A 64 5.95 1.06 3.86
N GLY A 65 5.19 -0.04 3.90
CA GLY A 65 4.55 -0.53 5.12
C GLY A 65 3.04 -0.35 5.10
N GLY A 66 2.46 -0.06 6.26
CA GLY A 66 1.02 0.10 6.43
C GLY A 66 0.50 1.50 6.13
N TYR A 67 -0.76 1.74 6.51
CA TYR A 67 -1.36 3.07 6.37
C TYR A 67 -0.66 4.11 7.24
N ASP A 68 -0.28 3.78 8.47
CA ASP A 68 0.39 4.72 9.37
C ASP A 68 1.76 5.13 8.82
N ASP A 69 2.51 4.17 8.26
CA ASP A 69 3.80 4.41 7.61
C ASP A 69 3.63 5.34 6.40
N LEU A 70 2.62 5.07 5.54
CA LEU A 70 2.28 5.92 4.40
C LEU A 70 1.89 7.34 4.85
N ALA A 71 1.02 7.47 5.84
CA ALA A 71 0.55 8.75 6.34
C ALA A 71 1.64 9.53 7.07
N ALA A 72 2.62 8.85 7.67
CA ALA A 72 3.80 9.48 8.24
C ALA A 72 4.73 10.04 7.15
N LEU A 73 4.96 9.29 6.08
CA LEU A 73 5.75 9.76 4.92
C LEU A 73 5.09 10.95 4.23
N ASP A 74 3.77 10.91 4.10
CA ASP A 74 3.00 12.01 3.52
C ASP A 74 3.09 13.29 4.34
N ARG A 75 2.91 13.19 5.66
CA ARG A 75 3.07 14.31 6.59
C ARG A 75 4.50 14.87 6.64
N ALA A 76 5.48 14.08 6.24
CA ALA A 76 6.88 14.48 6.14
C ALA A 76 7.26 15.01 4.74
N ASP A 77 6.30 15.19 3.83
CA ASP A 77 6.51 15.58 2.43
C ASP A 77 7.44 14.63 1.64
N LYS A 78 7.61 13.40 2.12
CA LYS A 78 8.47 12.38 1.49
C LYS A 78 7.72 11.49 0.51
N LEU A 79 6.39 11.44 0.59
CA LEU A 79 5.59 10.56 -0.27
C LEU A 79 5.66 10.97 -1.75
N VAL A 80 5.47 12.25 -2.08
CA VAL A 80 5.49 12.73 -3.47
C VAL A 80 6.83 12.47 -4.16
N PRO A 81 7.99 12.76 -3.54
CA PRO A 81 9.29 12.38 -4.10
C PRO A 81 9.45 10.88 -4.37
N MET A 82 8.85 10.01 -3.54
CA MET A 82 8.91 8.56 -3.77
C MET A 82 8.07 8.11 -4.97
N LEU A 83 7.01 8.86 -5.29
CA LEU A 83 6.11 8.58 -6.40
C LEU A 83 6.66 9.00 -7.77
N ALA A 84 7.67 9.88 -7.81
CA ALA A 84 8.29 10.39 -9.04
C ALA A 84 8.89 9.26 -9.91
#